data_AF-A0A2N9YH00-F1
#
_entry.id   AF-A0A2N9YH00-F1
#
_cell.length_a   1.000
_cell.length_b   1.000
_cell.length_c   1.000
_cell.angle_alpha   90.00
_cell.angle_beta   90.00
_cell.angle_gamma   90.00
#
_symmetry.space_group_name_H-M   'P 1'
#
loop_
_entity.id
_entity.type
_entity.pdbx_description
1 polymer ?
#
loop_
_entity_poly.entity_id
_entity_poly.type
_entity_poly.pdbx_seq_one_letter_code
_entity_poly.pdbx_strand_id
1 'polypeptide(L)'
;MITLKKYFLFGIFLLLTACNTNRYAWQPVSYDTHIVWADDNTELLIGNTRFEQRQSLDPLMGTTTKRHFSHQLFLVNPDGSNRRALTSNRPNQLGQIYYMKQAGYVLVESLLENGVKQFHKIDLQGNERLLLEIPPIAENTCPDKSVDLNSTVIPSADGHYIAYAYLMHCQQINILFYTTDRATFADQQILTVDAGQYEVTWRKDGAFILASTTAKTAWQLLPQTPIVNTAMPRCFSPATSSSMITADGRAVSLDEKGINISAIGTYPAFGCQ
;
A
#
# COMPACT_ATOMS: atom_id res chain seq x y z
N MET A 1 -77.80 -12.83 -38.84
CA MET A 1 -76.65 -12.32 -39.60
C MET A 1 -76.06 -11.15 -38.83
N ILE A 2 -74.75 -10.95 -38.89
CA ILE A 2 -73.91 -9.92 -38.22
C ILE A 2 -73.21 -10.39 -36.94
N THR A 3 -72.03 -10.96 -37.21
CA THR A 3 -70.87 -11.25 -36.38
C THR A 3 -70.10 -9.98 -36.00
N LEU A 4 -69.85 -9.76 -34.70
CA LEU A 4 -68.86 -8.79 -34.21
C LEU A 4 -67.90 -9.47 -33.21
N LYS A 5 -66.97 -10.26 -33.75
CA LYS A 5 -65.70 -10.62 -33.11
C LYS A 5 -64.64 -9.79 -33.80
N LYS A 6 -63.94 -8.89 -33.11
CA LYS A 6 -62.56 -8.49 -33.46
C LYS A 6 -61.99 -7.39 -32.54
N TYR A 7 -60.79 -7.70 -32.03
CA TYR A 7 -59.75 -6.81 -31.49
C TYR A 7 -60.00 -6.14 -30.13
N PHE A 8 -59.76 -6.88 -29.06
CA PHE A 8 -59.37 -6.30 -27.76
C PHE A 8 -58.26 -7.14 -27.12
N LEU A 9 -57.14 -7.29 -27.82
CA LEU A 9 -55.98 -8.02 -27.28
C LEU A 9 -54.69 -7.66 -28.05
N PHE A 10 -54.34 -6.38 -28.07
CA PHE A 10 -53.03 -5.91 -28.57
C PHE A 10 -52.73 -4.55 -27.91
N GLY A 11 -52.32 -4.56 -26.64
CA GLY A 11 -52.11 -3.29 -25.94
C GLY A 11 -51.42 -3.35 -24.59
N ILE A 12 -50.71 -4.44 -24.23
CA ILE A 12 -49.91 -4.52 -23.00
C ILE A 12 -48.69 -5.42 -23.26
N PHE A 13 -47.70 -4.96 -24.02
CA PHE A 13 -46.41 -5.68 -24.15
C PHE A 13 -45.24 -4.76 -24.54
N LEU A 14 -45.21 -3.53 -24.02
CA LEU A 14 -44.20 -2.50 -24.38
C LEU A 14 -43.76 -1.63 -23.18
N LEU A 15 -43.70 -2.20 -21.97
CA LEU A 15 -43.30 -1.48 -20.75
C LEU A 15 -42.24 -2.22 -19.89
N LEU A 16 -41.46 -3.15 -20.44
CA LEU A 16 -40.53 -3.98 -19.63
C LEU A 16 -39.04 -3.95 -20.04
N THR A 17 -38.60 -3.07 -20.94
CA THR A 17 -37.17 -3.01 -21.35
C THR A 17 -36.44 -1.73 -20.93
N ALA A 18 -36.95 -0.99 -19.93
CA ALA A 18 -36.25 0.16 -19.35
C ALA A 18 -35.29 -0.20 -18.20
N CYS A 19 -35.11 -1.49 -17.87
CA CYS A 19 -34.37 -1.94 -16.69
C CYS A 19 -32.95 -2.45 -17.00
N ASN A 20 -32.03 -1.59 -17.46
CA ASN A 20 -30.57 -1.78 -17.21
C ASN A 20 -29.65 -0.64 -17.70
N THR A 21 -30.17 0.57 -17.96
CA THR A 21 -29.32 1.70 -18.41
C THR A 21 -28.32 2.16 -17.35
N ASN A 22 -28.47 1.76 -16.09
CA ASN A 22 -27.56 2.12 -15.00
C ASN A 22 -26.16 1.49 -15.08
N ARG A 23 -25.92 0.47 -15.91
CA ARG A 23 -24.59 -0.16 -16.02
C ARG A 23 -23.54 0.74 -16.67
N TYR A 24 -23.98 1.69 -17.50
CA TYR A 24 -23.12 2.64 -18.21
C TYR A 24 -23.03 4.00 -17.50
N ALA A 25 -23.85 4.22 -16.47
CA ALA A 25 -23.74 5.38 -15.60
C ALA A 25 -22.58 5.18 -14.61
N TRP A 26 -21.98 6.29 -14.18
CA TRP A 26 -20.98 6.26 -13.11
C TRP A 26 -21.65 5.95 -11.78
N GLN A 27 -21.12 4.95 -11.08
CA GLN A 27 -21.61 4.49 -9.79
C GLN A 27 -20.51 4.65 -8.75
N PRO A 28 -20.80 5.26 -7.58
CA PRO A 28 -19.84 5.33 -6.50
C PRO A 28 -19.61 3.94 -5.91
N VAL A 29 -18.35 3.63 -5.61
CA VAL A 29 -17.91 2.40 -4.97
C VAL A 29 -17.02 2.76 -3.79
N SER A 30 -17.20 2.04 -2.68
CA SER A 30 -16.37 2.18 -1.48
C SER A 30 -16.15 0.81 -0.88
N TYR A 31 -14.90 0.49 -0.53
CA TYR A 31 -14.56 -0.70 0.23
C TYR A 31 -13.23 -0.52 0.95
N ASP A 32 -13.03 -1.32 1.99
CA ASP A 32 -11.77 -1.38 2.73
C ASP A 32 -10.75 -2.15 1.86
N THR A 33 -9.58 -1.54 1.60
CA THR A 33 -8.57 -2.04 0.64
C THR A 33 -7.28 -2.48 1.29
N HIS A 34 -6.92 -1.85 2.41
CA HIS A 34 -5.67 -2.12 3.13
C HIS A 34 -5.97 -2.30 4.61
N ILE A 35 -5.23 -3.21 5.24
CA ILE A 35 -5.30 -3.45 6.67
C ILE A 35 -3.90 -3.79 7.17
N VAL A 36 -3.46 -3.14 8.25
CA VAL A 36 -2.18 -3.43 8.90
C VAL A 36 -2.33 -3.36 10.42
N TRP A 37 -1.56 -4.17 11.13
CA TRP A 37 -1.35 -4.03 12.56
C TRP A 37 -0.52 -2.79 12.87
N ALA A 38 -0.86 -2.16 13.99
CA ALA A 38 0.06 -1.30 14.70
C ALA A 38 1.36 -2.06 15.03
N ASP A 39 2.49 -1.34 15.06
CA ASP A 39 3.80 -1.83 15.50
C ASP A 39 3.80 -2.46 16.92
N ASP A 40 2.83 -2.11 17.77
CA ASP A 40 2.60 -2.71 19.09
C ASP A 40 1.60 -3.89 19.10
N ASN A 41 1.01 -4.25 17.96
CA ASN A 41 0.01 -5.31 17.77
C ASN A 41 -1.32 -5.11 18.55
N THR A 42 -1.64 -3.89 18.99
CA THR A 42 -2.83 -3.62 19.82
C THR A 42 -4.05 -3.14 19.03
N GLU A 43 -3.85 -2.59 17.84
CA GLU A 43 -4.88 -1.94 17.03
C GLU A 43 -4.57 -2.15 15.54
N LEU A 44 -5.56 -1.90 14.69
CA LEU A 44 -5.45 -2.02 13.25
C LEU A 44 -5.66 -0.65 12.60
N LEU A 45 -4.94 -0.42 11.51
CA LEU A 45 -5.18 0.68 10.57
C LEU A 45 -5.83 0.11 9.30
N ILE A 46 -7.00 0.65 8.95
CA ILE A 46 -7.74 0.29 7.74
C ILE A 46 -7.75 1.47 6.77
N GLY A 47 -7.43 1.19 5.52
CA GLY A 47 -7.62 2.10 4.40
C GLY A 47 -8.94 1.83 3.67
N ASN A 48 -9.85 2.79 3.65
CA ASN A 48 -11.06 2.74 2.83
C ASN A 48 -10.82 3.51 1.52
N THR A 49 -10.96 2.86 0.37
CA THR A 49 -10.85 3.52 -0.93
C THR A 49 -12.23 3.77 -1.51
N ARG A 50 -12.43 4.95 -2.11
CA ARG A 50 -13.64 5.38 -2.81
C ARG A 50 -13.31 5.81 -4.23
N PHE A 51 -14.15 5.45 -5.18
CA PHE A 51 -14.03 5.89 -6.57
C PHE A 51 -15.37 5.77 -7.28
N GLU A 52 -15.49 6.34 -8.47
CA GLU A 52 -16.60 6.08 -9.37
C GLU A 52 -16.19 5.02 -10.39
N GLN A 53 -17.09 4.09 -10.72
CA GLN A 53 -16.90 3.14 -11.80
C GLN A 53 -18.08 3.10 -12.76
N ARG A 54 -17.83 2.73 -14.01
CA ARG A 54 -18.87 2.37 -14.99
C ARG A 54 -18.42 1.19 -15.83
N GLN A 55 -19.36 0.45 -16.41
CA GLN A 55 -19.01 -0.60 -17.36
C GLN A 55 -18.35 0.02 -18.60
N SER A 56 -17.20 -0.52 -19.00
CA SER A 56 -16.54 -0.14 -20.25
C SER A 56 -17.32 -0.71 -21.44
N LEU A 57 -17.50 0.11 -22.47
CA LEU A 57 -18.04 -0.33 -23.77
C LEU A 57 -16.95 -0.94 -24.66
N ASP A 58 -15.68 -0.73 -24.30
CA ASP A 58 -14.55 -1.27 -25.04
C ASP A 58 -14.20 -2.66 -24.48
N PRO A 59 -14.41 -3.74 -25.25
CA PRO A 59 -14.11 -5.10 -24.82
C PRO A 59 -12.62 -5.38 -24.62
N LEU A 60 -11.72 -4.49 -25.10
CA LEU A 60 -10.27 -4.62 -24.99
C LEU A 60 -9.71 -3.88 -23.76
N MET A 61 -10.42 -2.89 -23.21
CA MET A 61 -9.97 -2.04 -22.09
C MET A 61 -10.43 -2.56 -20.71
N GLY A 62 -10.84 -3.83 -20.64
CA GLY A 62 -11.43 -4.44 -19.44
C GLY A 62 -12.92 -4.14 -19.28
N THR A 63 -13.53 -4.63 -18.20
CA THR A 63 -14.99 -4.52 -18.00
C THR A 63 -15.42 -3.22 -17.34
N THR A 64 -14.52 -2.46 -16.70
CA THR A 64 -14.88 -1.24 -15.95
C THR A 64 -13.84 -0.13 -16.11
N THR A 65 -14.32 1.11 -16.26
CA THR A 65 -13.51 2.32 -16.14
C THR A 65 -13.68 2.89 -14.74
N LYS A 66 -12.61 3.42 -14.13
CA LYS A 66 -12.61 4.01 -12.77
C LYS A 66 -12.10 5.45 -12.81
N ARG A 67 -12.58 6.32 -11.91
CA ARG A 67 -12.12 7.71 -11.76
C ARG A 67 -12.42 8.27 -10.37
N HIS A 68 -11.91 9.48 -10.09
CA HIS A 68 -12.18 10.22 -8.84
C HIS A 68 -11.81 9.41 -7.59
N PHE A 69 -10.61 8.82 -7.60
CA PHE A 69 -10.13 8.08 -6.45
C PHE A 69 -9.97 9.01 -5.25
N SER A 70 -10.41 8.52 -4.10
CA SER A 70 -10.17 9.10 -2.79
C SER A 70 -10.05 8.00 -1.75
N HIS A 71 -9.52 8.31 -0.57
CA HIS A 71 -9.39 7.35 0.50
C HIS A 71 -9.51 7.99 1.89
N GLN A 72 -9.85 7.17 2.89
CA GLN A 72 -9.95 7.58 4.28
C GLN A 72 -9.35 6.51 5.18
N LEU A 73 -8.62 6.93 6.22
CA LEU A 73 -8.00 6.03 7.17
C LEU A 73 -8.85 5.88 8.42
N PHE A 74 -8.94 4.65 8.92
CA PHE A 74 -9.67 4.29 10.13
C PHE A 74 -8.78 3.52 11.08
N LEU A 75 -8.92 3.80 12.37
CA LEU A 75 -8.36 3.01 13.45
C LEU A 75 -9.46 2.12 14.01
N VAL A 76 -9.14 0.85 14.27
CA VAL A 76 -10.12 -0.14 14.71
C VAL A 76 -9.46 -1.18 15.62
N ASN A 77 -10.21 -1.68 16.59
CA ASN A 77 -9.77 -2.80 17.40
C ASN A 77 -9.73 -4.10 16.56
N PRO A 78 -8.94 -5.10 16.98
CA PRO A 78 -8.87 -6.40 16.29
C PRO A 78 -10.21 -7.13 16.12
N ASP A 79 -11.16 -6.90 17.02
CA ASP A 79 -12.51 -7.46 16.97
C ASP A 79 -13.48 -6.66 16.07
N GLY A 80 -12.99 -5.62 15.38
CA GLY A 80 -13.79 -4.72 14.56
C GLY A 80 -14.51 -3.61 15.32
N SER A 81 -14.42 -3.58 16.66
CA SER A 81 -15.02 -2.54 17.49
C SER A 81 -14.23 -1.22 17.44
N ASN A 82 -14.82 -0.15 17.96
CA ASN A 82 -14.18 1.17 18.08
C ASN A 82 -13.61 1.74 16.77
N ARG A 83 -14.22 1.40 15.63
CA ARG A 83 -13.85 1.98 14.33
C ARG A 83 -14.04 3.50 14.38
N ARG A 84 -12.95 4.24 14.26
CA ARG A 84 -12.94 5.71 14.22
C ARG A 84 -12.12 6.23 13.04
N ALA A 85 -12.57 7.31 12.44
CA ALA A 85 -11.81 7.97 11.38
C ALA A 85 -10.55 8.63 11.98
N LEU A 86 -9.39 8.38 11.35
CA LEU A 86 -8.14 9.09 11.64
C LEU A 86 -8.01 10.33 10.75
N THR A 87 -8.45 10.23 9.50
CA THR A 87 -8.39 11.32 8.51
C THR A 87 -9.77 11.68 8.00
N SER A 88 -9.90 12.85 7.38
CA SER A 88 -10.97 13.12 6.42
C SER A 88 -10.77 12.30 5.14
N ASN A 89 -11.72 12.39 4.20
CA ASN A 89 -11.53 11.84 2.86
C ASN A 89 -10.42 12.62 2.14
N ARG A 90 -9.41 11.91 1.63
CA ARG A 90 -8.22 12.43 0.94
C ARG A 90 -8.32 12.09 -0.55
N PRO A 91 -7.89 12.96 -1.47
CA PRO A 91 -7.87 12.64 -2.89
C PRO A 91 -6.85 11.52 -3.17
N ASN A 92 -6.90 10.99 -4.40
CA ASN A 92 -5.98 9.99 -4.93
C ASN A 92 -6.22 8.56 -4.41
N GLN A 93 -5.68 7.59 -5.15
CA GLN A 93 -5.77 6.19 -4.76
C GLN A 93 -4.84 5.92 -3.58
N LEU A 94 -5.32 5.13 -2.62
CA LEU A 94 -4.50 4.67 -1.50
C LEU A 94 -3.49 3.61 -1.97
N GLY A 95 -2.21 3.82 -1.62
CA GLY A 95 -1.15 2.84 -1.76
C GLY A 95 -0.82 2.17 -0.42
N GLN A 96 0.47 2.00 -0.15
CA GLN A 96 0.97 1.43 1.11
C GLN A 96 0.58 2.25 2.34
N ILE A 97 0.33 1.55 3.46
CA ILE A 97 0.09 2.15 4.77
C ILE A 97 0.94 1.47 5.85
N TYR A 98 1.40 2.25 6.82
CA TYR A 98 2.10 1.77 8.00
C TYR A 98 1.56 2.47 9.25
N TYR A 99 1.35 1.74 10.34
CA TYR A 99 0.87 2.24 11.62
C TYR A 99 1.94 2.11 12.70
N MET A 100 2.73 3.17 12.86
CA MET A 100 3.80 3.27 13.85
C MET A 100 3.25 3.92 15.12
N LYS A 101 2.38 3.19 15.82
CA LYS A 101 1.61 3.68 16.96
C LYS A 101 2.52 4.09 18.12
N GLN A 102 3.58 3.33 18.39
CA GLN A 102 4.55 3.68 19.44
C GLN A 102 5.26 5.01 19.14
N ALA A 103 5.53 5.29 17.86
CA ALA A 103 6.10 6.55 17.40
C ALA A 103 5.07 7.66 17.13
N GLY A 104 3.77 7.38 17.33
CA GLY A 104 2.69 8.36 17.25
C GLY A 104 2.31 8.80 15.84
N TYR A 105 2.48 7.96 14.80
CA TYR A 105 2.09 8.33 13.44
C TYR A 105 1.67 7.16 12.55
N VAL A 106 1.08 7.51 11.41
CA VAL A 106 0.91 6.62 10.26
C VAL A 106 1.68 7.17 9.06
N LEU A 107 2.25 6.30 8.24
CA LEU A 107 2.87 6.65 6.96
C LEU A 107 1.98 6.12 5.85
N VAL A 108 1.56 7.00 4.92
CA VAL A 108 0.61 6.66 3.86
C VAL A 108 1.12 7.11 2.50
N GLU A 109 1.12 6.18 1.56
CA GLU A 109 1.32 6.42 0.13
C GLU A 109 -0.02 6.82 -0.52
N SER A 110 0.02 7.89 -1.30
CA SER A 110 -1.06 8.32 -2.20
C SER A 110 -0.56 8.26 -3.64
N LEU A 111 -1.30 7.56 -4.49
CA LEU A 111 -1.00 7.33 -5.90
C LEU A 111 -1.78 8.34 -6.76
N LEU A 112 -1.08 9.33 -7.29
CA LEU A 112 -1.67 10.37 -8.15
C LEU A 112 -1.96 9.79 -9.55
N GLU A 113 -2.89 10.41 -10.27
CA GLU A 113 -3.30 9.97 -11.62
C GLU A 113 -2.14 10.00 -12.63
N ASN A 114 -1.13 10.83 -12.40
CA ASN A 114 0.08 10.92 -13.24
C ASN A 114 1.18 9.91 -12.86
N GLY A 115 0.91 8.98 -11.94
CA GLY A 115 1.86 7.98 -11.46
C GLY A 115 2.86 8.48 -10.42
N VAL A 116 2.80 9.75 -10.01
CA VAL A 116 3.54 10.26 -8.85
C VAL A 116 3.04 9.58 -7.58
N LYS A 117 3.96 9.20 -6.71
CA LYS A 117 3.67 8.67 -5.37
C LYS A 117 4.00 9.72 -4.33
N GLN A 118 3.06 10.03 -3.46
CA GLN A 118 3.29 10.94 -2.33
C GLN A 118 3.17 10.17 -1.01
N PHE A 119 4.23 10.22 -0.22
CA PHE A 119 4.26 9.67 1.13
C PHE A 119 4.01 10.79 2.14
N HIS A 120 2.94 10.63 2.91
CA HIS A 120 2.56 11.56 3.95
C HIS A 120 2.72 10.91 5.32
N LYS A 121 3.29 11.66 6.26
CA LYS A 121 3.24 11.35 7.69
C LYS A 121 1.99 12.00 8.26
N ILE A 122 1.17 11.22 8.96
CA ILE A 122 -0.04 11.71 9.62
C ILE A 122 0.05 11.34 11.09
N ASP A 123 -0.05 12.30 12.00
CA ASP A 123 -0.08 12.02 13.43
C ASP A 123 -1.40 11.36 13.87
N LEU A 124 -1.47 10.90 15.12
CA LEU A 124 -2.68 10.22 15.62
C LEU A 124 -3.87 11.16 15.87
N GLN A 125 -3.68 12.47 15.69
CA GLN A 125 -4.72 13.50 15.71
C GLN A 125 -5.22 13.84 14.30
N GLY A 126 -4.59 13.28 13.26
CA GLY A 126 -4.97 13.48 11.87
C GLY A 126 -4.24 14.65 11.19
N ASN A 127 -3.25 15.29 11.83
CA ASN A 127 -2.46 16.33 11.18
C ASN A 127 -1.48 15.69 10.19
N GLU A 128 -1.50 16.20 8.97
CA GLU A 128 -0.79 15.62 7.84
C GLU A 128 0.40 16.49 7.41
N ARG A 129 1.48 15.83 7.00
CA ARG A 129 2.65 16.47 6.37
C ARG A 129 3.20 15.59 5.26
N LEU A 130 3.41 16.19 4.09
CA LEU A 130 4.15 15.56 2.99
C LEU A 130 5.60 15.32 3.43
N LEU A 131 6.04 14.08 3.32
CA LEU A 131 7.42 13.66 3.63
C LEU A 131 8.25 13.54 2.36
N LEU A 132 7.71 12.85 1.36
CA LEU A 132 8.44 12.47 0.16
C LEU A 132 7.47 12.41 -1.02
N GLU A 133 7.92 12.96 -2.14
CA GLU A 133 7.27 12.81 -3.45
C GLU A 133 8.22 12.05 -4.37
N ILE A 134 7.73 10.98 -4.98
CA ILE A 134 8.48 10.13 -5.89
C ILE A 134 7.84 10.28 -7.28
N PRO A 135 8.56 10.81 -8.27
CA PRO A 135 8.05 10.91 -9.63
C PRO A 135 7.81 9.51 -10.23
N PRO A 136 6.93 9.39 -11.24
CA PRO A 136 6.79 8.13 -11.97
C PRO A 136 8.16 7.72 -12.52
N ILE A 137 8.59 6.51 -12.18
CA ILE A 137 9.86 5.96 -12.65
C ILE A 137 9.69 5.74 -14.16
N ALA A 138 10.56 6.36 -14.97
CA ALA A 138 10.60 6.05 -16.40
C ALA A 138 10.88 4.54 -16.56
N GLU A 139 10.08 3.85 -17.38
CA GLU A 139 10.07 2.37 -17.53
C GLU A 139 11.44 1.73 -17.84
N ASN A 140 12.49 2.52 -18.10
CA ASN A 140 13.82 2.09 -18.53
C ASN A 140 14.97 2.68 -17.71
N THR A 141 14.84 2.78 -16.38
CA THR A 141 16.01 3.17 -15.55
C THR A 141 17.21 2.25 -15.84
N CYS A 142 16.94 0.98 -16.18
CA CYS A 142 17.90 0.03 -16.75
C CYS A 142 17.34 -0.76 -17.94
N PRO A 143 17.77 -0.44 -19.18
CA PRO A 143 17.27 -1.12 -20.39
C PRO A 143 17.51 -2.63 -20.39
N ASP A 144 18.60 -3.07 -19.76
CA ASP A 144 18.98 -4.49 -19.68
C ASP A 144 18.38 -5.22 -18.47
N LYS A 145 17.68 -4.49 -17.59
CA LYS A 145 17.15 -4.99 -16.30
C LYS A 145 18.21 -5.76 -15.50
N SER A 146 19.47 -5.31 -15.56
CA SER A 146 20.58 -5.95 -14.86
C SER A 146 20.38 -5.92 -13.33
N VAL A 147 19.80 -4.85 -12.79
CA VAL A 147 19.45 -4.73 -11.37
C VAL A 147 17.95 -4.57 -11.20
N ASP A 148 17.37 -5.46 -10.39
CA ASP A 148 15.96 -5.43 -10.01
C ASP A 148 15.82 -5.03 -8.54
N LEU A 149 15.34 -3.81 -8.31
CA LEU A 149 14.97 -3.28 -7.00
C LEU A 149 13.65 -2.53 -7.13
N ASN A 150 12.63 -3.00 -6.44
CA ASN A 150 11.40 -2.24 -6.28
C ASN A 150 11.63 -1.05 -5.36
N SER A 151 11.47 0.15 -5.92
CA SER A 151 11.47 1.42 -5.17
C SER A 151 10.48 1.33 -4.00
N THR A 152 10.97 1.51 -2.77
CA THR A 152 10.17 1.27 -1.56
C THR A 152 10.50 2.24 -0.45
N VAL A 153 9.47 2.61 0.33
CA VAL A 153 9.57 3.52 1.47
C VAL A 153 9.05 2.77 2.70
N ILE A 154 9.93 2.46 3.64
CA ILE A 154 9.57 1.67 4.82
C ILE A 154 10.05 2.34 6.11
N PRO A 155 9.18 2.47 7.14
CA PRO A 155 9.59 2.95 8.45
C PRO A 155 10.42 1.89 9.18
N SER A 156 11.38 2.36 9.96
CA SER A 156 12.13 1.54 10.94
C SER A 156 11.20 0.94 11.99
N ALA A 157 11.65 -0.14 12.64
CA ALA A 157 10.83 -0.88 13.60
C ALA A 157 10.35 -0.03 14.80
N ASP A 158 11.15 0.97 15.19
CA ASP A 158 10.86 1.93 16.26
C ASP A 158 10.21 3.23 15.75
N GLY A 159 10.04 3.37 14.44
CA GLY A 159 9.45 4.54 13.81
C GLY A 159 10.29 5.82 13.90
N HIS A 160 11.57 5.78 14.25
CA HIS A 160 12.40 7.01 14.29
C HIS A 160 12.92 7.42 12.92
N TYR A 161 13.16 6.44 12.06
CA TYR A 161 13.62 6.63 10.68
C TYR A 161 12.62 6.08 9.66
N ILE A 162 12.63 6.69 8.48
CA ILE A 162 11.98 6.19 7.27
C ILE A 162 13.05 6.06 6.20
N ALA A 163 13.21 4.87 5.63
CA ALA A 163 14.16 4.62 4.55
C ALA A 163 13.41 4.63 3.21
N TYR A 164 13.97 5.33 2.23
CA TYR A 164 13.57 5.28 0.83
C TYR A 164 14.70 4.67 0.01
N ALA A 165 14.51 3.43 -0.45
CA ALA A 165 15.46 2.73 -1.31
C ALA A 165 14.97 2.72 -2.76
N TYR A 166 15.82 3.12 -3.69
CA TYR A 166 15.51 3.12 -5.12
C TYR A 166 16.77 2.96 -5.98
N LEU A 167 16.57 2.56 -7.23
CA LEU A 167 17.64 2.47 -8.22
C LEU A 167 17.89 3.87 -8.82
N MET A 168 19.07 4.44 -8.59
CA MET A 168 19.46 5.73 -9.18
C MET A 168 20.02 5.53 -10.59
N HIS A 169 20.90 4.52 -10.74
CA HIS A 169 21.50 4.07 -12.00
C HIS A 169 21.65 2.54 -11.95
N CYS A 170 21.98 1.89 -13.07
CA CYS A 170 21.94 0.43 -13.17
C CYS A 170 22.83 -0.39 -12.27
N GLN A 171 23.76 0.25 -11.57
CA GLN A 171 24.62 -0.41 -10.62
C GLN A 171 24.68 0.38 -9.32
N GLN A 172 23.73 1.30 -9.08
CA GLN A 172 23.73 2.16 -7.91
C GLN A 172 22.35 2.21 -7.28
N ILE A 173 22.26 1.60 -6.10
CA ILE A 173 21.10 1.71 -5.23
C ILE A 173 21.34 2.88 -4.29
N ASN A 174 20.39 3.81 -4.26
CA ASN A 174 20.40 4.94 -3.36
C ASN A 174 19.41 4.72 -2.22
N ILE A 175 19.84 4.97 -0.99
CA ILE A 175 19.05 4.85 0.23
C ILE A 175 19.05 6.20 0.91
N LEU A 176 17.87 6.83 0.99
CA LEU A 176 17.66 8.08 1.72
C LEU A 176 17.00 7.77 3.05
N PHE A 177 17.55 8.32 4.13
CA PHE A 177 16.97 8.23 5.47
C PHE A 177 16.34 9.56 5.84
N TYR A 178 15.12 9.51 6.36
CA TYR A 178 14.39 10.66 6.90
C TYR A 178 14.10 10.43 8.37
N THR A 179 14.24 11.46 9.20
CA THR A 179 13.79 11.42 10.60
C THR A 179 12.30 11.71 10.70
N THR A 180 11.62 11.07 11.66
CA THR A 180 10.17 11.26 11.82
C THR A 180 9.82 12.48 12.65
N ASP A 181 10.70 12.95 13.54
CA ASP A 181 10.47 14.12 14.41
C ASP A 181 10.23 15.43 13.64
N ARG A 182 11.02 15.65 12.58
CA ARG A 182 11.00 16.87 11.78
C ARG A 182 10.71 16.63 10.30
N ALA A 183 10.50 15.37 9.90
CA ALA A 183 10.40 14.98 8.49
C ALA A 183 11.59 15.54 7.68
N THR A 184 12.78 15.50 8.30
CA THR A 184 14.00 16.04 7.71
C THR A 184 14.84 14.91 7.14
N PHE A 185 15.48 15.19 6.01
CA PHE A 185 16.54 14.35 5.49
C PHE A 185 17.63 14.18 6.55
N ALA A 186 17.96 12.92 6.86
CA ALA A 186 18.91 12.53 7.89
C ALA A 186 20.26 12.14 7.30
N ASP A 187 20.23 11.33 6.24
CA ASP A 187 21.41 10.76 5.60
C ASP A 187 21.08 10.20 4.21
N GLN A 188 22.11 10.05 3.37
CA GLN A 188 22.05 9.40 2.07
C GLN A 188 23.21 8.41 1.95
N GLN A 189 22.90 7.18 1.55
CA GLN A 189 23.89 6.15 1.32
C GLN A 189 23.71 5.58 -0.08
N ILE A 190 24.81 5.53 -0.83
CA ILE A 190 24.84 4.99 -2.20
C ILE A 190 25.66 3.72 -2.17
N LEU A 191 25.08 2.63 -2.65
CA LEU A 191 25.76 1.35 -2.79
C LEU A 191 25.94 1.00 -4.27
N THR A 192 27.19 0.73 -4.67
CA THR A 192 27.47 0.12 -5.96
C THR A 192 27.21 -1.37 -5.88
N VAL A 193 26.40 -1.89 -6.80
CA VAL A 193 25.91 -3.27 -6.77
C VAL A 193 26.07 -3.95 -8.12
N ASP A 194 26.28 -5.27 -8.08
CA ASP A 194 26.30 -6.11 -9.27
C ASP A 194 24.88 -6.39 -9.79
N ALA A 195 24.79 -6.91 -11.00
CA ALA A 195 23.51 -7.38 -11.56
C ALA A 195 22.87 -8.43 -10.65
N GLY A 196 21.55 -8.32 -10.42
CA GLY A 196 20.80 -9.24 -9.59
C GLY A 196 19.50 -8.65 -9.05
N GLN A 197 18.81 -9.46 -8.26
CA GLN A 197 17.60 -9.05 -7.56
C GLN A 197 17.92 -8.61 -6.13
N TYR A 198 17.35 -7.48 -5.72
CA TYR A 198 17.60 -6.86 -4.43
C TYR A 198 16.31 -6.69 -3.64
N GLU A 199 16.40 -7.01 -2.35
CA GLU A 199 15.32 -6.84 -1.39
C GLU A 199 15.82 -6.02 -0.20
N VAL A 200 14.89 -5.29 0.43
CA VAL A 200 15.18 -4.47 1.61
C VAL A 200 14.24 -4.78 2.75
N THR A 201 14.75 -4.63 3.97
CA THR A 201 13.99 -4.93 5.19
C THR A 201 14.64 -4.26 6.38
N TRP A 202 13.85 -3.91 7.40
CA TRP A 202 14.40 -3.50 8.70
C TRP A 202 14.61 -4.71 9.61
N ARG A 203 15.64 -4.67 10.44
CA ARG A 203 15.81 -5.57 11.58
C ARG A 203 15.18 -4.95 12.83
N LYS A 204 14.88 -5.80 13.81
CA LYS A 204 14.34 -5.42 15.12
C LYS A 204 15.23 -4.45 15.90
N ASP A 205 16.54 -4.49 15.68
CA ASP A 205 17.52 -3.60 16.30
C ASP A 205 17.67 -2.25 15.60
N GLY A 206 16.85 -1.99 14.56
CA GLY A 206 16.87 -0.73 13.83
C GLY A 206 17.89 -0.69 12.68
N ALA A 207 18.56 -1.79 12.34
CA ALA A 207 19.40 -1.85 11.13
C ALA A 207 18.55 -1.96 9.85
N PHE A 208 18.83 -1.12 8.85
CA PHE A 208 18.27 -1.29 7.51
C PHE A 208 19.14 -2.27 6.74
N ILE A 209 18.54 -3.31 6.18
CA ILE A 209 19.25 -4.32 5.40
C ILE A 209 18.88 -4.18 3.94
N LEU A 210 19.90 -4.12 3.08
CA LEU A 210 19.79 -4.33 1.65
C LEU A 210 20.49 -5.66 1.33
N ALA A 211 19.87 -6.52 0.54
CA ALA A 211 20.45 -7.81 0.22
C ALA A 211 20.25 -8.20 -1.24
N SER A 212 21.28 -8.81 -1.83
CA SER A 212 21.20 -9.47 -3.12
C SER A 212 20.71 -10.90 -2.93
N THR A 213 19.50 -11.20 -3.39
CA THR A 213 18.95 -12.57 -3.32
C THR A 213 19.64 -13.51 -4.31
N THR A 214 20.27 -12.96 -5.36
CA THR A 214 21.07 -13.68 -6.35
C THR A 214 22.47 -14.01 -5.83
N ALA A 215 23.22 -13.00 -5.37
CA ALA A 215 24.61 -13.18 -4.92
C ALA A 215 24.73 -13.72 -3.48
N LYS A 216 23.60 -13.76 -2.73
CA LYS A 216 23.56 -14.14 -1.31
C LYS A 216 24.46 -13.27 -0.43
N THR A 217 24.55 -11.98 -0.76
CA THR A 217 25.26 -10.96 -0.01
C THR A 217 24.26 -9.97 0.60
N ALA A 218 24.60 -9.41 1.76
CA ALA A 218 23.79 -8.42 2.43
C ALA A 218 24.64 -7.33 3.06
N TRP A 219 24.09 -6.13 3.11
CA TRP A 219 24.68 -4.93 3.68
C TRP A 219 23.76 -4.38 4.76
N GLN A 220 24.35 -3.98 5.87
CA GLN A 220 23.70 -3.25 6.93
C GLN A 220 24.00 -1.76 6.76
N LEU A 221 22.95 -0.97 6.79
CA LEU A 221 22.94 0.47 6.65
C LEU A 221 22.29 1.06 7.91
N LEU A 222 22.96 2.03 8.51
CA LEU A 222 22.43 2.85 9.60
C LEU A 222 22.78 4.31 9.28
N PRO A 223 21.87 5.28 9.52
CA PRO A 223 22.13 6.68 9.24
C PRO A 223 23.45 7.16 9.86
N GLN A 224 24.25 7.90 9.09
CA GLN A 224 25.53 8.49 9.51
C GLN A 224 26.59 7.47 9.94
N THR A 225 26.44 6.22 9.54
CA THR A 225 27.44 5.18 9.77
C THR A 225 27.91 4.56 8.45
N PRO A 226 29.15 4.06 8.38
CA PRO A 226 29.62 3.33 7.20
C PRO A 226 28.78 2.07 6.94
N ILE A 227 28.53 1.80 5.66
CA ILE A 227 27.91 0.54 5.23
C ILE A 227 28.83 -0.62 5.60
N VAL A 228 28.28 -1.66 6.23
CA VAL A 228 29.03 -2.87 6.60
C VAL A 228 28.37 -4.11 6.00
N ASN A 229 29.18 -5.10 5.62
CA ASN A 229 28.66 -6.41 5.23
C ASN A 229 27.97 -7.06 6.44
N THR A 230 26.90 -7.80 6.19
CA THR A 230 26.16 -8.52 7.24
C THR A 230 25.69 -9.88 6.74
N ALA A 231 25.16 -10.70 7.65
CA ALA A 231 24.58 -11.99 7.30
C ALA A 231 23.27 -11.80 6.52
N MET A 232 22.99 -12.71 5.60
CA MET A 232 21.73 -12.74 4.85
C MET A 232 20.55 -12.90 5.82
N PRO A 233 19.52 -12.03 5.75
CA PRO A 233 18.29 -12.21 6.51
C PRO A 233 17.64 -13.56 6.21
N ARG A 234 17.00 -14.20 7.20
CA ARG A 234 16.25 -15.43 6.92
C ARG A 234 14.96 -15.17 6.14
N CYS A 235 14.47 -13.93 6.20
CA CYS A 235 13.26 -13.47 5.52
C CYS A 235 13.38 -11.98 5.18
N PHE A 236 12.57 -11.49 4.25
CA PHE A 236 12.46 -10.06 3.92
C PHE A 236 11.08 -9.47 4.23
N SER A 237 10.10 -10.34 4.46
CA SER A 237 8.72 -9.96 4.73
C SER A 237 8.26 -10.53 6.09
N PRO A 238 7.56 -9.73 6.91
CA PRO A 238 7.31 -8.31 6.73
C PRO A 238 8.58 -7.46 6.77
N ALA A 239 8.61 -6.37 6.00
CA ALA A 239 9.78 -5.48 5.91
C ALA A 239 9.93 -4.52 7.11
N THR A 240 8.89 -4.40 7.94
CA THR A 240 8.84 -3.54 9.13
C THR A 240 7.86 -4.10 10.16
N SER A 241 7.85 -3.56 11.38
CA SER A 241 7.00 -4.00 12.50
C SER A 241 5.51 -3.79 12.24
N SER A 242 5.13 -2.70 11.55
CA SER A 242 3.76 -2.48 11.07
C SER A 242 3.51 -3.28 9.79
N SER A 243 2.67 -4.32 9.85
CA SER A 243 2.35 -5.13 8.68
C SER A 243 1.04 -5.89 8.82
N MET A 244 0.70 -6.73 7.83
CA MET A 244 -0.43 -7.67 7.94
C MET A 244 -0.16 -8.81 8.95
N ILE A 245 1.06 -8.97 9.47
CA ILE A 245 1.46 -10.05 10.39
C ILE A 245 2.11 -9.43 11.63
N THR A 246 1.57 -9.75 12.80
CA THR A 246 2.12 -9.34 14.11
C THR A 246 3.41 -10.10 14.46
N ALA A 247 4.15 -9.59 15.45
CA ALA A 247 5.32 -10.29 16.00
C ALA A 247 5.00 -11.67 16.61
N ASP A 248 3.76 -11.86 17.08
CA ASP A 248 3.27 -13.13 17.64
C ASP A 248 2.66 -14.08 16.60
N GLY A 249 2.69 -13.72 15.30
CA GLY A 249 2.28 -14.61 14.21
C GLY A 249 0.79 -14.61 13.88
N ARG A 250 0.05 -13.56 14.27
CA ARG A 250 -1.33 -13.32 13.85
C ARG A 250 -1.34 -12.54 12.55
N ALA A 251 -1.94 -13.11 11.51
CA ALA A 251 -2.17 -12.45 10.24
C ALA A 251 -3.56 -11.82 10.21
N VAL A 252 -3.67 -10.61 9.66
CA VAL A 252 -4.93 -9.92 9.40
C VAL A 252 -5.18 -9.81 7.91
N SER A 253 -6.43 -10.02 7.49
CA SER A 253 -6.91 -9.80 6.13
C SER A 253 -8.32 -9.20 6.14
N LEU A 254 -8.73 -8.68 4.98
CA LEU A 254 -10.10 -8.24 4.72
C LEU A 254 -10.77 -9.25 3.78
N ASP A 255 -11.98 -9.67 4.11
CA ASP A 255 -12.83 -10.49 3.26
C ASP A 255 -14.26 -9.92 3.18
N GLU A 256 -15.18 -10.63 2.53
CA GLU A 256 -16.59 -10.20 2.37
C GLU A 256 -17.32 -10.04 3.71
N LYS A 257 -16.85 -10.69 4.78
CA LYS A 257 -17.43 -10.63 6.14
C LYS A 257 -16.74 -9.58 7.01
N GLY A 258 -15.64 -9.00 6.57
CA GLY A 258 -14.91 -7.93 7.26
C GLY A 258 -13.49 -8.34 7.65
N ILE A 259 -13.09 -8.02 8.90
CA ILE A 259 -11.75 -8.29 9.41
C ILE A 259 -11.63 -9.78 9.77
N ASN A 260 -10.63 -10.44 9.22
CA ASN A 260 -10.29 -11.82 9.53
C ASN A 260 -8.90 -11.89 10.14
N ILE A 261 -8.78 -12.53 11.32
CA ILE A 261 -7.51 -12.71 12.02
C ILE A 261 -7.27 -14.21 12.20
N SER A 262 -6.10 -14.67 11.74
CA SER A 262 -5.71 -16.08 11.81
C SER A 262 -4.31 -16.23 12.41
N ALA A 263 -4.07 -17.34 13.11
CA ALA A 263 -2.73 -17.68 13.60
C ALA A 263 -1.97 -18.44 12.52
N ILE A 264 -0.84 -17.90 12.07
CA ILE A 264 0.04 -18.50 11.05
C ILE A 264 1.43 -18.85 11.61
N GLY A 265 1.65 -18.63 12.91
CA GLY A 265 2.91 -18.87 13.60
C GLY A 265 3.91 -17.73 13.46
N THR A 266 5.00 -17.78 14.22
CA THR A 266 5.99 -16.70 14.30
C THR A 266 7.04 -16.74 13.19
N TYR A 267 7.13 -17.84 12.43
CA TYR A 267 8.07 -17.96 11.32
C TYR A 267 7.93 -16.85 10.26
N PRO A 268 6.70 -16.49 9.81
CA PRO A 268 6.48 -15.36 8.89
C PRO A 268 6.34 -14.00 9.59
N ALA A 269 6.62 -13.87 10.89
CA ALA A 269 6.46 -12.61 11.61
C ALA A 269 7.67 -11.68 11.43
N PHE A 270 7.47 -10.38 11.62
CA PHE A 270 8.58 -9.41 11.61
C PHE A 270 9.67 -9.80 12.63
N GLY A 271 10.93 -9.70 12.20
CA GLY A 271 12.13 -10.08 12.93
C GLY A 271 12.54 -11.55 12.77
N CYS A 272 12.15 -12.21 11.69
CA CYS A 272 12.85 -13.39 11.18
C CYS A 272 14.15 -13.02 10.44
N GLN A 273 14.41 -11.73 10.21
CA GLN A 273 15.64 -11.16 9.66
C GLN A 273 16.87 -11.50 10.51
#